data_AF-A0A5D2SZY3-F1
#
_entry.id   AF-A0A5D2SZY3-F1
#
_cell.length_a   1.000
_cell.length_b   1.000
_cell.length_c   1.000
_cell.angle_alpha   90.00
_cell.angle_beta   90.00
_cell.angle_gamma   90.00
#
_symmetry.space_group_name_H-M   'P 1'
#
loop_
_entity.id
_entity.type
_entity.pdbx_description
1 polymer ?
#
loop_
_entity_poly.entity_id
_entity_poly.type
_entity_poly.pdbx_seq_one_letter_code
_entity_poly.pdbx_strand_id
1 'polypeptide(L)'
;MHADYTGQGFDQLLDVIDKIKNNPNDRRIILSAWNPSDLKLMALPPCHMFAQFYVANEELSCQMYQRSADTGLGVPFKIASYALLTCMNAHVCDLIPGDFIHVLGDFKT
;
A
#
# COMPACT_ATOMS: atom_id res chain seq x y z
N MET A 1 8.93 17.60 11.54
CA MET A 1 8.52 16.29 12.09
C MET A 1 8.03 16.34 13.55
N HIS A 2 7.98 17.50 14.22
CA HIS A 2 7.61 17.60 15.65
C HIS A 2 6.20 18.16 15.92
N ALA A 3 5.40 18.36 14.87
CA ALA A 3 4.00 18.81 15.01
C ALA A 3 3.08 17.62 15.31
N ASP A 4 1.97 17.87 16.00
CA ASP A 4 0.88 16.91 16.17
C ASP A 4 -0.03 16.94 14.93
N TYR A 5 -0.24 15.77 14.31
CA TYR A 5 -1.09 15.58 13.14
C TYR A 5 -2.36 14.79 13.45
N THR A 6 -2.67 14.55 14.74
CA THR A 6 -3.87 13.83 15.16
C THR A 6 -5.13 14.48 14.58
N GLY A 7 -5.92 13.70 13.85
CA GLY A 7 -7.16 14.16 13.21
C GLY A 7 -6.97 15.07 11.99
N GLN A 8 -5.73 15.24 11.49
CA GLN A 8 -5.46 16.03 10.29
C GLN A 8 -5.28 15.15 9.05
N GLY A 9 -5.78 15.64 7.92
CA GLY A 9 -5.73 14.90 6.65
C GLY A 9 -6.77 13.79 6.57
N PHE A 10 -6.52 12.82 5.69
CA PHE A 10 -7.38 11.66 5.49
C PHE A 10 -6.61 10.39 5.87
N ASP A 11 -7.11 9.66 6.88
CA ASP A 11 -6.53 8.40 7.31
C ASP A 11 -6.92 7.27 6.35
N GLN A 12 -6.16 7.17 5.27
CA GLN A 12 -6.35 6.14 4.24
C GLN A 12 -6.18 4.72 4.81
N LEU A 13 -5.35 4.52 5.84
CA LEU A 13 -5.12 3.18 6.40
C LEU A 13 -6.35 2.71 7.17
N LEU A 14 -6.95 3.61 7.97
CA LEU A 14 -8.18 3.33 8.66
C LEU A 14 -9.33 3.06 7.69
N ASP A 15 -9.48 3.87 6.62
CA ASP A 15 -10.48 3.66 5.57
C ASP A 15 -10.31 2.33 4.84
N VAL A 16 -9.06 1.92 4.55
CA VAL A 16 -8.76 0.62 3.96
C VAL A 16 -9.20 -0.52 4.88
N ILE A 17 -8.84 -0.46 6.17
CA ILE A 17 -9.21 -1.50 7.15
C ILE A 17 -10.72 -1.57 7.31
N ASP A 18 -11.40 -0.41 7.39
CA ASP A 18 -12.86 -0.34 7.49
C ASP A 18 -13.54 -0.98 6.26
N LYS A 19 -13.09 -0.65 5.05
CA LYS A 19 -13.62 -1.24 3.82
C LYS A 19 -13.35 -2.74 3.73
N ILE A 20 -12.18 -3.21 4.12
CA ILE A 20 -11.88 -4.66 4.14
C ILE A 20 -12.88 -5.40 5.05
N LYS A 21 -13.20 -4.83 6.22
CA LYS A 21 -14.11 -5.45 7.19
C LYS A 21 -15.59 -5.34 6.79
N ASN A 22 -16.01 -4.16 6.32
CA ASN A 22 -17.43 -3.81 6.20
C ASN A 22 -17.94 -3.82 4.75
N ASN A 23 -17.04 -3.70 3.76
CA ASN A 23 -17.38 -3.72 2.34
C ASN A 23 -16.27 -4.41 1.50
N PRO A 24 -15.95 -5.70 1.74
CA PRO A 24 -14.80 -6.38 1.15
C PRO A 24 -14.83 -6.47 -0.38
N ASN A 25 -16.01 -6.38 -0.99
CA ASN A 25 -16.20 -6.40 -2.45
C ASN A 25 -15.99 -5.02 -3.09
N ASP A 26 -15.68 -3.99 -2.32
CA ASP A 26 -15.38 -2.67 -2.85
C ASP A 26 -14.14 -2.73 -3.74
N ARG A 27 -14.24 -2.13 -4.93
CA ARG A 27 -13.12 -2.02 -5.88
C ARG A 27 -12.26 -0.78 -5.64
N ARG A 28 -12.51 -0.06 -4.54
CA ARG A 28 -11.88 1.22 -4.17
C ARG A 28 -11.12 1.15 -2.84
N ILE A 29 -10.64 -0.04 -2.48
CA ILE A 29 -9.78 -0.25 -1.32
C ILE A 29 -8.34 0.09 -1.74
N ILE A 30 -7.99 1.38 -1.66
CA ILE A 30 -6.74 1.92 -2.20
C ILE A 30 -6.03 2.76 -1.15
N LEU A 31 -4.72 2.56 -1.02
CA LEU A 31 -3.79 3.38 -0.26
C LEU A 31 -2.81 4.06 -1.23
N SER A 32 -2.78 5.39 -1.28
CA SER A 32 -1.89 6.16 -2.15
C SER A 32 -0.89 7.00 -1.35
N ALA A 33 0.39 6.89 -1.69
CA ALA A 33 1.45 7.78 -1.23
C ALA A 33 1.68 8.96 -2.21
N TRP A 34 1.12 8.89 -3.42
CA TRP A 34 1.34 9.90 -4.44
C TRP A 34 0.38 11.09 -4.26
N ASN A 35 0.82 12.13 -3.55
CA ASN A 35 0.08 13.38 -3.37
C ASN A 35 0.70 14.52 -4.23
N PRO A 36 0.08 14.89 -5.38
CA PRO A 36 0.61 15.93 -6.27
C PRO A 36 0.87 17.29 -5.61
N SER A 37 0.03 17.68 -4.64
CA SER A 37 0.15 18.96 -3.94
C SER A 37 1.40 19.04 -3.07
N ASP A 38 1.84 17.89 -2.52
CA ASP A 38 2.94 17.81 -1.57
C ASP A 38 4.25 17.31 -2.18
N LEU A 39 4.27 16.93 -3.47
CA LEU A 39 5.47 16.37 -4.12
C LEU A 39 6.70 17.29 -3.99
N LYS A 40 6.50 18.61 -3.99
CA LYS A 40 7.59 19.60 -3.86
C LYS A 40 8.09 19.77 -2.42
N LEU A 41 7.33 19.29 -1.44
CA LEU A 41 7.68 19.33 -0.02
C LEU A 41 8.45 18.06 0.42
N MET A 42 8.36 16.99 -0.36
CA MET A 42 9.03 15.72 -0.09
C MET A 42 10.52 15.80 -0.45
N ALA A 43 11.38 15.16 0.34
CA ALA A 43 12.81 15.07 0.04
C ALA A 43 13.06 14.36 -1.31
N LEU A 44 12.28 13.29 -1.57
CA LEU A 44 12.22 12.59 -2.86
C LEU A 44 10.78 12.10 -3.08
N PRO A 45 10.26 12.14 -4.33
CA PRO A 45 8.95 11.58 -4.64
C PRO A 45 8.90 10.07 -4.32
N PRO A 46 7.78 9.54 -3.80
CA PRO A 46 7.68 8.15 -3.39
C PRO A 46 7.84 7.21 -4.59
N CYS A 47 8.64 6.14 -4.43
CA CYS A 47 8.82 5.12 -5.48
C CYS A 47 7.64 4.13 -5.55
N HIS A 48 7.06 3.77 -4.40
CA HIS A 48 5.79 3.05 -4.27
C HIS A 48 4.62 4.04 -4.33
N MET A 49 3.86 4.05 -5.42
CA MET A 49 2.83 5.08 -5.61
C MET A 49 1.55 4.75 -4.87
N PHE A 50 1.02 3.53 -5.07
CA PHE A 50 -0.23 3.10 -4.45
C PHE A 50 -0.26 1.59 -4.29
N ALA A 51 -1.09 1.14 -3.35
CA ALA A 51 -1.47 -0.24 -3.16
C ALA A 51 -3.00 -0.37 -3.23
N GLN A 52 -3.47 -1.38 -3.94
CA GLN A 52 -4.88 -1.75 -4.00
C GLN A 52 -5.05 -3.12 -3.33
N PHE A 53 -6.06 -3.22 -2.48
CA PHE A 53 -6.41 -4.46 -1.79
C PHE A 53 -7.63 -5.10 -2.44
N TYR A 54 -7.69 -6.42 -2.36
CA TYR A 54 -8.77 -7.22 -2.88
C TYR A 54 -9.05 -8.38 -1.94
N VAL A 55 -10.34 -8.61 -1.63
CA VAL A 55 -10.76 -9.71 -0.77
C VAL A 55 -11.55 -10.72 -1.61
N ALA A 56 -11.15 -11.99 -1.55
CA ALA A 56 -11.89 -13.09 -2.14
C ALA A 56 -11.62 -14.38 -1.38
N ASN A 57 -12.63 -15.24 -1.20
CA ASN A 57 -12.49 -16.53 -0.52
C ASN A 57 -11.81 -16.43 0.86
N GLU A 58 -12.13 -15.39 1.64
CA GLU A 58 -11.51 -15.10 2.94
C GLU A 58 -10.00 -14.77 2.88
N GLU A 59 -9.46 -14.57 1.67
CA GLU A 59 -8.08 -14.16 1.44
C GLU A 59 -7.99 -12.68 1.09
N LEU A 60 -6.99 -11.99 1.65
CA LEU A 60 -6.63 -10.61 1.33
C LEU A 60 -5.39 -10.58 0.43
N SER A 61 -5.60 -10.16 -0.81
CA SER A 61 -4.53 -9.92 -1.78
C SER A 61 -4.20 -8.42 -1.87
N CYS A 62 -2.96 -8.11 -2.23
CA CYS A 62 -2.46 -6.75 -2.39
C CYS A 62 -1.71 -6.59 -3.71
N GLN A 63 -2.13 -5.63 -4.53
CA GLN A 63 -1.37 -5.16 -5.67
C GLN A 63 -0.67 -3.85 -5.33
N MET A 64 0.64 -3.76 -5.53
CA MET A 64 1.41 -2.52 -5.35
C MET A 64 2.04 -2.07 -6.66
N TYR A 65 1.91 -0.78 -6.99
CA TYR A 65 2.57 -0.17 -8.15
C TYR A 65 3.80 0.64 -7.72
N GLN A 66 4.98 0.25 -8.22
CA GLN A 66 6.25 0.93 -8.01
C GLN A 66 6.68 1.64 -9.29
N ARG A 67 6.68 2.99 -9.30
CA ARG A 67 7.03 3.79 -10.50
C ARG A 67 8.48 3.63 -10.96
N SER A 68 9.39 3.32 -10.04
CA SER A 68 10.83 3.23 -10.30
C SER A 68 11.44 2.19 -9.38
N ALA A 69 12.06 1.18 -9.98
CA ALA A 69 12.56 -0.01 -9.31
C ALA A 69 14.05 -0.22 -9.59
N ASP A 70 14.82 -0.21 -8.52
CA ASP A 70 16.23 -0.60 -8.49
C ASP A 70 16.32 -2.06 -8.05
N THR A 71 16.80 -2.91 -8.95
CA THR A 71 16.75 -4.37 -8.81
C THR A 71 17.82 -4.93 -7.88
N GLY A 72 18.97 -4.28 -7.76
CA GLY A 72 20.12 -4.81 -7.03
C GLY A 72 19.94 -4.75 -5.51
N LEU A 73 19.23 -3.72 -5.02
CA LEU A 73 19.04 -3.48 -3.59
C LEU A 73 17.59 -3.20 -3.22
N GLY A 74 16.85 -2.43 -4.02
CA GLY A 74 15.55 -1.91 -3.62
C GLY A 74 14.41 -2.93 -3.66
N VAL A 75 14.27 -3.67 -4.76
CA VAL A 75 13.13 -4.56 -5.02
C VAL A 75 12.95 -5.66 -3.96
N PRO A 76 14.00 -6.38 -3.51
CA PRO A 76 13.84 -7.43 -2.50
C PRO A 76 13.25 -6.90 -1.18
N PHE A 77 13.73 -5.75 -0.70
CA PHE A 77 13.17 -5.13 0.52
C PHE A 77 11.73 -4.66 0.31
N LYS A 78 11.38 -4.15 -0.87
CA LYS A 78 10.01 -3.71 -1.17
C LYS A 78 9.03 -4.87 -1.24
N ILE A 79 9.44 -6.01 -1.79
CA ILE A 79 8.63 -7.23 -1.79
C ILE A 79 8.34 -7.67 -0.35
N ALA A 80 9.38 -7.80 0.47
CA ALA A 80 9.21 -8.20 1.88
C ALA A 80 8.33 -7.20 2.66
N SER A 81 8.51 -5.89 2.44
CA SER A 81 7.76 -4.84 3.14
C SER A 81 6.26 -4.90 2.85
N TYR A 82 5.88 -5.01 1.58
CA TYR A 82 4.46 -5.02 1.20
C TYR A 82 3.80 -6.38 1.38
N ALA A 83 4.54 -7.48 1.25
CA ALA A 83 4.05 -8.79 1.67
C ALA A 83 3.73 -8.77 3.18
N LEU A 84 4.63 -8.23 4.01
CA LEU A 84 4.38 -8.10 5.44
C LEU A 84 3.18 -7.21 5.75
N LEU A 85 3.06 -6.06 5.07
CA LEU A 85 1.88 -5.18 5.22
C LEU A 85 0.58 -5.92 4.88
N THR A 86 0.59 -6.74 3.83
CA THR A 86 -0.56 -7.57 3.44
C THR A 86 -0.91 -8.57 4.53
N CYS A 87 0.08 -9.26 5.08
CA CYS A 87 -0.11 -10.17 6.21
C CYS A 87 -0.65 -9.46 7.47
N MET A 88 -0.14 -8.27 7.79
CA MET A 88 -0.60 -7.48 8.93
C MET A 88 -2.06 -7.05 8.75
N ASN A 89 -2.41 -6.53 7.56
CA ASN A 89 -3.78 -6.13 7.25
C ASN A 89 -4.74 -7.31 7.25
N ALA A 90 -4.32 -8.46 6.71
CA ALA A 90 -5.11 -9.69 6.74
C ALA A 90 -5.36 -10.13 8.19
N HIS A 91 -4.31 -10.15 9.02
CA HIS A 91 -4.41 -10.54 10.43
C HIS A 91 -5.37 -9.65 11.24
N VAL A 92 -5.30 -8.33 11.11
CA VAL A 92 -6.20 -7.42 11.86
C VAL A 92 -7.64 -7.42 11.34
N CYS A 93 -7.86 -8.02 10.16
CA CYS A 93 -9.18 -8.18 9.53
C CYS A 93 -9.71 -9.62 9.61
N ASP A 94 -9.04 -10.51 10.34
CA ASP A 94 -9.41 -11.93 10.45
C ASP A 94 -9.47 -12.65 9.09
N LEU A 95 -8.59 -12.26 8.15
CA LEU A 95 -8.45 -12.86 6.82
C LEU A 95 -7.13 -13.63 6.68
N ILE A 96 -7.08 -14.51 5.69
CA ILE A 96 -5.88 -15.24 5.29
C ILE A 96 -5.06 -14.34 4.32
N PRO A 97 -3.73 -14.26 4.45
CA PRO A 97 -2.91 -13.57 3.46
C PRO A 97 -2.99 -14.30 2.10
N GLY A 98 -3.40 -13.57 1.06
CA GLY A 98 -3.46 -14.06 -0.32
C GLY A 98 -2.23 -13.63 -1.13
N ASP A 99 -2.46 -13.28 -2.39
CA ASP A 99 -1.40 -12.92 -3.33
C ASP A 99 -0.85 -11.51 -3.08
N PHE A 100 0.48 -11.38 -3.17
CA PHE A 100 1.14 -10.10 -3.32
C PHE A 100 1.58 -9.90 -4.77
N ILE A 101 0.95 -8.95 -5.46
CA ILE A 101 1.22 -8.61 -6.86
C ILE A 101 2.05 -7.32 -6.91
N HIS A 102 3.29 -7.43 -7.37
CA HIS A 102 4.19 -6.30 -7.52
C HIS A 102 4.27 -5.84 -8.98
N VAL A 103 3.73 -4.66 -9.27
CA VAL A 103 3.78 -4.05 -10.60
C VAL A 103 4.90 -3.02 -10.65
N LEU A 104 5.82 -3.20 -11.59
CA LEU A 104 7.00 -2.35 -11.76
C LEU A 104 6.82 -1.45 -12.98
N GLY A 105 7.05 -0.16 -12.80
CA GLY A 105 7.11 0.84 -13.87
C GLY A 105 8.50 0.86 -14.52
N ASP A 106 9.26 1.93 -14.29
CA ASP A 106 10.64 2.05 -14.78
C ASP A 106 11.56 1.07 -14.03
N PHE A 107 11.99 0.02 -14.73
CA PHE A 107 12.78 -1.09 -14.19
C PHE A 107 14.23 -0.96 -14.62
N LYS A 108 15.15 -0.75 -13.66
CA LYS A 108 16.58 -0.55 -13.91
C LYS A 108 17.42 -1.62 -13.23
N THR A 109 18.30 -2.21 -14.02
CA THR A 109 19.33 -3.17 -13.61
C THR A 109 20.62 -2.46 -13.24
#